data_AF-A0A2N2GIB9-F1
#
_entry.id   AF-A0A2N2GIB9-F1
#
_cell.length_a   1.000
_cell.length_b   1.000
_cell.length_c   1.000
_cell.angle_alpha   90.00
_cell.angle_beta   90.00
_cell.angle_gamma   90.00
#
_symmetry.space_group_name_H-M   'P 1'
#
loop_
_entity.id
_entity.type
_entity.pdbx_description
1 polymer ?
#
loop_
_entity_poly.entity_id
_entity_poly.type
_entity_poly.pdbx_seq_one_letter_code
_entity_poly.pdbx_strand_id
1 'polypeptide(L)'
;MKKFLYFSLVFMTGGWLLACGEDLNRTPFECSLAPGNTDPDFVSVVGCRSDYDAVAAPPLVAAIPGASSVKTIVDQNDGDRLYFQNSRRYPIHWNFASTHCSGNGLPIVPTLSQFNQTEYYSPDRRFLLGALNYYEGPGVWAYEIAPYDTASAAMILKAFRRIRKNLWVGADLRFHPTSDTVAREAENLPREVPVITTDELFAGIDYQPLNLGTSMGQLRFFSEQDLSSGTKYLSFRDIAVLETVPNDLSVCSGTITAEFQTPLAHINVLAQNRGTPNMGLRGAFDHPELRALEDKWVEL
;
A
#
# COMPACT_ATOMS: atom_id res chain seq x y z
N MET A 1 -66.46 -34.74 -49.08
CA MET A 1 -67.31 -34.22 -47.99
C MET A 1 -66.58 -33.05 -47.33
N LYS A 2 -67.25 -31.91 -47.20
CA LYS A 2 -66.74 -30.65 -46.61
C LYS A 2 -66.41 -30.82 -45.12
N LYS A 3 -65.35 -30.16 -44.64
CA LYS A 3 -65.38 -29.33 -43.42
C LYS A 3 -64.13 -28.44 -43.35
N PHE A 4 -64.35 -27.14 -43.47
CA PHE A 4 -63.44 -26.06 -43.08
C PHE A 4 -63.36 -26.03 -41.54
N LEU A 5 -62.17 -25.85 -40.97
CA LEU A 5 -62.03 -25.24 -39.65
C LEU A 5 -60.80 -24.31 -39.63
N TYR A 6 -61.08 -23.03 -39.44
CA TYR A 6 -60.17 -21.97 -39.05
C TYR A 6 -59.54 -22.31 -37.69
N PHE A 7 -58.24 -22.06 -37.51
CA PHE A 7 -57.69 -21.82 -36.17
C PHE A 7 -56.67 -20.67 -36.19
N SER A 8 -56.89 -19.77 -35.24
CA SER A 8 -56.29 -18.45 -35.13
C SER A 8 -54.83 -18.47 -34.69
N LEU A 9 -54.09 -17.50 -35.23
CA LEU A 9 -52.79 -17.03 -34.77
C LEU A 9 -52.90 -16.53 -33.32
N VAL A 10 -52.09 -17.05 -32.40
CA VAL A 10 -51.79 -16.43 -31.11
C VAL A 10 -50.27 -16.28 -31.02
N PHE A 11 -49.80 -15.04 -31.12
CA PHE A 11 -48.44 -14.65 -30.79
C PHE A 11 -48.30 -14.67 -29.26
N MET A 12 -47.55 -15.62 -28.70
CA MET A 12 -47.03 -15.51 -27.34
C MET A 12 -45.81 -14.61 -27.36
N THR A 13 -45.96 -13.39 -26.83
CA THR A 13 -44.86 -12.52 -26.45
C THR A 13 -44.14 -13.11 -25.23
N GLY A 14 -43.02 -13.80 -25.46
CA GLY A 14 -42.12 -14.23 -24.41
C GLY A 14 -41.39 -13.02 -23.82
N GLY A 15 -41.78 -12.63 -22.61
CA GLY A 15 -41.15 -11.55 -21.85
C GLY A 15 -39.70 -11.88 -21.54
N TRP A 16 -38.80 -11.01 -22.00
CA TRP A 16 -37.42 -10.97 -21.55
C TRP A 16 -37.40 -10.39 -20.13
N LEU A 17 -37.30 -11.27 -19.13
CA LEU A 17 -36.90 -10.90 -17.78
C LEU A 17 -35.39 -10.69 -17.79
N LEU A 18 -34.97 -9.46 -18.04
CA LEU A 18 -33.65 -8.96 -17.66
C LEU A 18 -33.57 -8.97 -16.14
N ALA A 19 -32.90 -9.98 -15.59
CA ALA A 19 -32.46 -9.97 -14.20
C ALA A 19 -31.32 -8.96 -14.05
N CYS A 20 -31.66 -7.69 -13.83
CA CYS A 20 -30.73 -6.74 -13.22
C CYS A 20 -30.55 -7.15 -11.76
N GLY A 21 -29.40 -7.74 -11.47
CA GLY A 21 -28.97 -8.05 -10.11
C GLY A 21 -28.94 -6.81 -9.23
N GLU A 22 -29.40 -6.97 -8.01
CA GLU A 22 -29.58 -5.96 -6.97
C GLU A 22 -28.27 -5.22 -6.65
N ASP A 23 -28.25 -3.90 -6.85
CA ASP A 23 -27.27 -3.01 -6.18
C ASP A 23 -27.81 -1.56 -6.05
N LEU A 24 -29.10 -1.41 -5.77
CA LEU A 24 -29.77 -0.10 -5.69
C LEU A 24 -30.03 0.42 -4.28
N ASN A 25 -29.41 -0.14 -3.23
CA ASN A 25 -29.68 0.30 -1.87
C ASN A 25 -28.50 0.18 -0.89
N ARG A 26 -27.28 0.49 -1.34
CA ARG A 26 -26.21 0.82 -0.40
C ARG A 26 -26.41 2.26 0.04
N THR A 27 -26.76 2.46 1.31
CA THR A 27 -26.70 3.77 1.96
C THR A 27 -25.33 4.40 1.65
N PRO A 28 -25.25 5.65 1.17
CA PRO A 28 -23.96 6.30 0.97
C PRO A 28 -23.18 6.23 2.28
N PHE A 29 -21.90 5.90 2.19
CA PHE A 29 -21.05 5.88 3.37
C PHE A 29 -20.98 7.28 3.97
N GLU A 30 -21.28 7.37 5.27
CA GLU A 30 -21.05 8.56 6.09
C GLU A 30 -19.85 8.30 7.01
N CYS A 31 -19.18 9.37 7.47
CA CYS A 31 -18.15 9.24 8.49
C CYS A 31 -18.72 8.50 9.72
N SER A 32 -18.04 7.44 10.14
CA SER A 32 -18.42 6.63 11.30
C SER A 32 -18.02 7.28 12.62
N LEU A 33 -16.98 8.12 12.60
CA LEU A 33 -16.56 8.88 13.76
C LEU A 33 -17.40 10.14 13.92
N ALA A 34 -17.77 10.43 15.17
CA ALA A 34 -18.37 11.71 15.51
C ALA A 34 -17.40 12.86 15.17
N PRO A 35 -17.91 14.03 14.73
CA PRO A 35 -17.06 15.20 14.47
C PRO A 35 -16.14 15.52 15.66
N GLY A 36 -14.84 15.67 15.38
CA GLY A 36 -13.81 15.96 16.39
C GLY A 36 -13.18 14.73 17.07
N ASN A 37 -13.68 13.52 16.81
CA ASN A 37 -12.98 12.30 17.24
C ASN A 37 -11.87 11.96 16.23
N THR A 38 -10.63 12.36 16.53
CA THR A 38 -9.48 12.22 15.61
C THR A 38 -8.44 11.20 16.10
N ASP A 39 -8.65 10.53 17.24
CA ASP A 39 -7.67 9.60 17.82
C ASP A 39 -8.30 8.37 18.53
N PRO A 40 -9.28 7.68 17.91
CA PRO A 40 -9.86 6.47 18.49
C PRO A 40 -8.81 5.35 18.55
N ASP A 41 -9.01 4.32 19.38
CA ASP A 41 -8.12 3.14 19.38
C ASP A 41 -8.21 2.34 18.07
N PHE A 42 -9.40 2.31 17.47
CA PHE A 42 -9.72 1.69 16.20
C PHE A 42 -11.06 2.21 15.66
N VAL A 43 -11.35 1.90 14.41
CA VAL A 43 -12.69 1.98 13.83
C VAL A 43 -13.10 0.63 13.23
N SER A 44 -14.40 0.33 13.20
CA SER A 44 -14.93 -0.89 12.59
C SER A 44 -15.45 -0.67 11.16
N VAL A 45 -15.76 0.59 10.84
CA VAL A 45 -16.13 1.06 9.51
C VAL A 45 -15.28 2.29 9.23
N VAL A 46 -14.79 2.38 8.02
CA VAL A 46 -14.05 3.51 7.49
C VAL A 46 -14.97 4.11 6.43
N GLY A 47 -15.79 5.08 6.86
CA GLY A 47 -16.89 5.61 6.06
C GLY A 47 -16.58 6.93 5.34
N CYS A 48 -15.49 7.59 5.69
CA CYS A 48 -14.98 8.74 4.95
C CYS A 48 -13.48 8.94 5.20
N ARG A 49 -12.84 9.82 4.40
CA ARG A 49 -11.41 10.10 4.51
C ARG A 49 -10.95 10.46 5.92
N SER A 50 -11.76 11.24 6.65
CA SER A 50 -11.46 11.61 8.04
C SER A 50 -11.41 10.41 9.00
N ASP A 51 -12.23 9.36 8.79
CA ASP A 51 -12.15 8.15 9.61
C ASP A 51 -10.83 7.43 9.41
N TYR A 52 -10.37 7.34 8.15
CA TYR A 52 -9.09 6.73 7.80
C TYR A 52 -7.93 7.53 8.39
N ASP A 53 -7.90 8.85 8.17
CA ASP A 53 -6.84 9.72 8.66
C ASP A 53 -6.75 9.71 10.20
N ALA A 54 -7.89 9.53 10.89
CA ALA A 54 -7.94 9.41 12.35
C ALA A 54 -7.21 8.16 12.89
N VAL A 55 -7.00 7.11 12.09
CA VAL A 55 -6.30 5.88 12.51
C VAL A 55 -5.04 5.57 11.68
N ALA A 56 -4.78 6.34 10.63
CA ALA A 56 -3.62 6.16 9.76
C ALA A 56 -2.33 6.68 10.39
N ALA A 57 -1.21 6.08 9.98
CA ALA A 57 0.13 6.58 10.21
C ALA A 57 0.93 6.48 8.89
N PRO A 58 2.04 7.22 8.73
CA PRO A 58 3.03 6.89 7.72
C PRO A 58 3.45 5.42 7.87
N PRO A 59 3.63 4.64 6.78
CA PRO A 59 4.09 3.28 6.89
C PRO A 59 5.49 3.22 7.50
N LEU A 60 5.77 2.16 8.28
CA LEU A 60 7.05 1.97 8.97
C LEU A 60 8.25 1.93 8.01
N VAL A 61 8.02 1.52 6.76
CA VAL A 61 8.96 1.57 5.66
C VAL A 61 8.19 2.09 4.45
N ALA A 62 8.38 3.36 4.09
CA ALA A 62 7.76 3.96 2.91
C ALA A 62 8.69 3.80 1.71
N ALA A 63 8.41 2.86 0.81
CA ALA A 63 9.04 2.85 -0.51
C ALA A 63 8.34 3.81 -1.50
N ILE A 64 7.18 4.37 -1.11
CA ILE A 64 6.34 5.26 -1.91
C ILE A 64 6.04 6.53 -1.09
N PRO A 65 6.27 7.74 -1.61
CA PRO A 65 5.94 9.00 -0.92
C PRO A 65 4.44 9.22 -0.89
N GLY A 66 3.96 9.89 0.17
CA GLY A 66 2.52 10.11 0.38
C GLY A 66 1.75 8.82 0.70
N ALA A 67 2.46 7.72 0.99
CA ALA A 67 1.83 6.52 1.50
C ALA A 67 1.35 6.74 2.94
N SER A 68 0.11 6.37 3.21
CA SER A 68 -0.44 6.26 4.56
C SER A 68 -0.95 4.84 4.77
N SER A 69 -0.93 4.39 6.02
CA SER A 69 -1.19 2.99 6.36
C SER A 69 -2.03 2.87 7.63
N VAL A 70 -3.12 2.11 7.50
CA VAL A 70 -3.97 1.68 8.61
C VAL A 70 -3.81 0.18 8.74
N LYS A 71 -3.27 -0.28 9.86
CA LYS A 71 -3.19 -1.71 10.13
C LYS A 71 -4.60 -2.27 10.32
N THR A 72 -4.78 -3.51 9.91
CA THR A 72 -6.07 -4.20 9.95
C THR A 72 -5.93 -5.54 10.64
N ILE A 73 -6.91 -5.88 11.47
CA ILE A 73 -7.05 -7.21 12.05
C ILE A 73 -8.46 -7.72 11.77
N VAL A 74 -8.56 -8.91 11.22
CA VAL A 74 -9.80 -9.70 11.23
C VAL A 74 -9.66 -10.80 12.27
N ASP A 75 -10.44 -10.72 13.35
CA ASP A 75 -10.45 -11.73 14.42
C ASP A 75 -11.45 -12.83 14.09
N GLN A 76 -10.95 -13.97 13.59
CA GLN A 76 -11.78 -15.09 13.17
C GLN A 76 -12.52 -15.75 14.35
N ASN A 77 -12.01 -15.60 15.58
CA ASN A 77 -12.67 -16.15 16.77
C ASN A 77 -13.72 -15.20 17.36
N ASP A 78 -13.80 -13.95 16.89
CA ASP A 78 -14.85 -12.98 17.22
C ASP A 78 -15.79 -12.74 16.01
N GLY A 79 -16.16 -13.81 15.29
CA GLY A 79 -17.10 -13.71 14.15
C GLY A 79 -16.56 -12.98 12.91
N ASP A 80 -15.25 -13.11 12.68
CA ASP A 80 -14.46 -12.32 11.73
C ASP A 80 -14.66 -10.80 11.90
N ARG A 81 -14.64 -10.33 13.15
CA ARG A 81 -14.71 -8.89 13.44
C ARG A 81 -13.50 -8.18 12.88
N LEU A 82 -13.76 -7.10 12.14
CA LEU A 82 -12.73 -6.26 11.53
C LEU A 82 -12.42 -5.07 12.45
N TYR A 83 -11.13 -4.82 12.59
CA TYR A 83 -10.58 -3.64 13.24
C TYR A 83 -9.65 -2.93 12.27
N PHE A 84 -9.92 -1.66 12.00
CA PHE A 84 -8.95 -0.71 11.47
C PHE A 84 -8.25 -0.09 12.67
N GLN A 85 -7.11 -0.65 13.07
CA GLN A 85 -6.42 -0.22 14.29
C GLN A 85 -5.76 1.14 14.07
N ASN A 86 -5.71 1.95 15.12
CA ASN A 86 -4.91 3.17 15.11
C ASN A 86 -3.42 2.84 15.05
N SER A 87 -2.83 2.99 13.86
CA SER A 87 -1.43 2.68 13.58
C SER A 87 -0.45 3.56 14.35
N ARG A 88 -0.87 4.75 14.81
CA ARG A 88 -0.05 5.66 15.62
C ARG A 88 0.02 5.19 17.07
N ARG A 89 -1.11 4.75 17.64
CA ARG A 89 -1.21 4.26 19.03
C ARG A 89 -0.72 2.83 19.17
N TYR A 90 -0.90 2.01 18.12
CA TYR A 90 -0.51 0.60 18.09
C TYR A 90 0.39 0.31 16.87
N PRO A 91 1.72 0.54 16.99
CA PRO A 91 2.65 0.41 15.86
C PRO A 91 2.79 -1.01 15.29
N ILE A 92 2.39 -2.04 16.04
CA ILE A 92 2.36 -3.44 15.58
C ILE A 92 1.02 -4.11 15.96
N HIS A 93 0.62 -5.13 15.20
CA HIS A 93 -0.65 -5.85 15.41
C HIS A 93 -0.77 -6.40 16.84
N TRP A 94 0.32 -6.92 17.41
CA TRP A 94 0.30 -7.50 18.75
C TRP A 94 -0.08 -6.48 19.83
N ASN A 95 0.41 -5.23 19.76
CA ASN A 95 0.06 -4.20 20.75
C ASN A 95 -1.46 -3.96 20.79
N PHE A 96 -2.10 -3.95 19.61
CA PHE A 96 -3.55 -3.82 19.50
C PHE A 96 -4.26 -5.08 19.98
N ALA A 97 -3.92 -6.25 19.42
CA ALA A 97 -4.60 -7.52 19.70
C ALA A 97 -4.52 -7.90 21.19
N SER A 98 -3.35 -7.74 21.81
CA SER A 98 -3.17 -8.03 23.24
C SER A 98 -4.01 -7.13 24.16
N THR A 99 -4.32 -5.91 23.71
CA THR A 99 -5.10 -4.93 24.46
C THR A 99 -6.61 -5.11 24.24
N HIS A 100 -7.03 -5.30 22.98
CA HIS A 100 -8.43 -5.21 22.56
C HIS A 100 -9.08 -6.54 22.17
N CYS A 101 -8.27 -7.57 21.92
CA CYS A 101 -8.74 -8.89 21.45
C CYS A 101 -8.37 -10.02 22.42
N SER A 102 -7.98 -9.73 23.66
CA SER A 102 -7.54 -10.72 24.64
C SER A 102 -8.53 -10.85 25.79
N GLY A 103 -9.01 -12.07 26.05
CA GLY A 103 -9.95 -12.35 27.15
C GLY A 103 -11.39 -11.93 26.87
N ASN A 104 -12.19 -11.70 27.92
CA ASN A 104 -13.61 -11.32 27.83
C ASN A 104 -14.47 -12.24 26.93
N GLY A 105 -14.25 -13.55 27.03
CA GLY A 105 -14.94 -14.56 26.22
C GLY A 105 -14.17 -14.97 24.95
N LEU A 106 -13.09 -14.28 24.62
CA LEU A 106 -12.15 -14.66 23.57
C LEU A 106 -10.89 -15.33 24.15
N PRO A 107 -10.19 -16.16 23.37
CA PRO A 107 -8.90 -16.70 23.79
C PRO A 107 -7.91 -15.59 24.18
N ILE A 108 -7.01 -15.89 25.11
CA ILE A 108 -5.94 -14.97 25.49
C ILE A 108 -4.98 -14.83 24.30
N VAL A 109 -4.64 -13.58 23.97
CA VAL A 109 -3.59 -13.29 23.00
C VAL A 109 -2.24 -13.63 23.62
N PRO A 110 -1.42 -14.47 22.98
CA PRO A 110 -0.18 -14.97 23.57
C PRO A 110 0.90 -13.89 23.60
N THR A 111 2.07 -14.24 24.12
CA THR A 111 3.24 -13.34 24.09
C THR A 111 3.60 -12.93 22.66
N LEU A 112 4.25 -11.76 22.48
CA LEU A 112 4.62 -11.24 21.16
C LEU A 112 5.35 -12.27 20.29
N SER A 113 6.30 -13.01 20.88
CA SER A 113 7.07 -14.04 20.16
C SER A 113 6.16 -15.16 19.62
N GLN A 114 5.27 -15.67 20.47
CA GLN A 114 4.32 -16.72 20.09
C GLN A 114 3.30 -16.20 19.07
N PHE A 115 2.76 -14.99 19.27
CA PHE A 115 1.85 -14.36 18.32
C PHE A 115 2.48 -14.23 16.93
N ASN A 116 3.73 -13.77 16.84
CA ASN A 116 4.39 -13.66 15.54
C ASN A 116 4.63 -15.02 14.88
N GLN A 117 4.90 -16.07 15.67
CA GLN A 117 5.07 -17.43 15.15
C GLN A 117 3.76 -18.08 14.70
N THR A 118 2.63 -17.71 15.30
CA THR A 118 1.32 -18.31 14.96
C THR A 118 0.58 -17.48 13.92
N GLU A 119 0.46 -16.18 14.12
CA GLU A 119 -0.48 -15.33 13.37
C GLU A 119 0.03 -14.89 11.98
N TYR A 120 1.31 -15.14 11.66
CA TYR A 120 1.84 -14.98 10.30
C TYR A 120 2.03 -16.30 9.54
N TYR A 121 1.98 -17.45 10.23
CA TYR A 121 2.42 -18.72 9.65
C TYR A 121 1.38 -19.84 9.70
N SER A 122 0.49 -19.86 10.70
CA SER A 122 -0.44 -20.97 10.92
C SER A 122 -1.62 -20.96 9.93
N PRO A 123 -2.00 -22.10 9.32
CA PRO A 123 -3.20 -22.18 8.48
C PRO A 123 -4.51 -22.05 9.28
N ASP A 124 -4.48 -22.25 10.60
CA ASP A 124 -5.63 -22.11 11.49
C ASP A 124 -5.47 -20.92 12.45
N ARG A 125 -4.66 -19.92 12.04
CA ARG A 125 -4.41 -18.70 12.82
C ARG A 125 -5.72 -18.00 13.19
N ARG A 126 -5.74 -17.30 14.31
CA ARG A 126 -6.92 -16.56 14.76
C ARG A 126 -7.06 -15.24 14.00
N PHE A 127 -5.96 -14.55 13.80
CA PHE A 127 -5.96 -13.21 13.25
C PHE A 127 -5.50 -13.20 11.80
N LEU A 128 -6.30 -12.58 10.94
CA LEU A 128 -5.83 -12.19 9.61
C LEU A 128 -5.28 -10.78 9.72
N LEU A 129 -3.96 -10.67 9.57
CA LEU A 129 -3.20 -9.44 9.77
C LEU A 129 -2.95 -8.77 8.41
N GLY A 130 -2.93 -7.45 8.38
CA GLY A 130 -2.57 -6.73 7.16
C GLY A 130 -2.66 -5.22 7.32
N ALA A 131 -2.62 -4.50 6.21
CA ALA A 131 -2.71 -3.06 6.18
C ALA A 131 -3.56 -2.56 5.01
N LEU A 132 -4.40 -1.56 5.26
CA LEU A 132 -5.03 -0.73 4.25
C LEU A 132 -4.13 0.48 4.00
N ASN A 133 -3.48 0.50 2.85
CA ASN A 133 -2.62 1.58 2.42
C ASN A 133 -3.35 2.48 1.41
N TYR A 134 -3.08 3.77 1.50
CA TYR A 134 -3.38 4.72 0.44
C TYR A 134 -2.06 5.28 -0.11
N TYR A 135 -1.87 5.12 -1.42
CA TYR A 135 -0.74 5.65 -2.16
C TYR A 135 -1.16 6.93 -2.89
N GLU A 136 -0.74 8.08 -2.39
CA GLU A 136 -1.19 9.38 -2.90
C GLU A 136 -0.79 9.62 -4.36
N GLY A 137 0.45 9.31 -4.74
CA GLY A 137 0.95 9.48 -6.11
C GLY A 137 0.06 8.80 -7.17
N PRO A 138 -0.13 7.47 -7.10
CA PRO A 138 -1.00 6.76 -8.04
C PRO A 138 -2.51 6.84 -7.69
N GLY A 139 -2.89 7.41 -6.54
CA GLY A 139 -4.28 7.48 -6.09
C GLY A 139 -4.91 6.11 -5.76
N VAL A 140 -4.10 5.14 -5.32
CA VAL A 140 -4.53 3.73 -5.14
C VAL A 140 -4.77 3.38 -3.67
N TRP A 141 -5.87 2.67 -3.42
CA TRP A 141 -6.16 2.00 -2.16
C TRP A 141 -5.79 0.52 -2.26
N ALA A 142 -4.83 0.06 -1.44
CA ALA A 142 -4.33 -1.30 -1.47
C ALA A 142 -4.47 -1.98 -0.10
N TYR A 143 -5.02 -3.20 -0.09
CA TYR A 143 -4.88 -4.12 1.03
C TYR A 143 -3.60 -4.96 0.85
N GLU A 144 -2.79 -5.04 1.90
CA GLU A 144 -1.51 -5.74 1.91
C GLU A 144 -1.37 -6.62 3.14
N ILE A 145 -0.58 -7.68 2.99
CA ILE A 145 -0.10 -8.52 4.09
C ILE A 145 1.42 -8.42 4.18
N ALA A 146 2.01 -8.87 5.30
CA ALA A 146 3.46 -8.83 5.44
C ALA A 146 4.14 -9.72 4.38
N PRO A 147 5.33 -9.37 3.88
CA PRO A 147 6.00 -10.12 2.80
C PRO A 147 6.36 -11.57 3.19
N TYR A 148 6.46 -11.85 4.49
CA TYR A 148 6.73 -13.16 5.09
C TYR A 148 5.47 -13.89 5.58
N ASP A 149 4.29 -13.28 5.43
CA ASP A 149 3.01 -13.89 5.80
C ASP A 149 2.68 -15.05 4.85
N THR A 150 2.27 -16.19 5.40
CA THR A 150 1.87 -17.39 4.64
C THR A 150 0.36 -17.53 4.45
N ALA A 151 -0.41 -16.44 4.62
CA ALA A 151 -1.85 -16.44 4.43
C ALA A 151 -2.24 -17.00 3.06
N SER A 152 -3.17 -17.95 3.04
CA SER A 152 -3.68 -18.51 1.79
C SER A 152 -4.60 -17.53 1.06
N ALA A 153 -4.87 -17.78 -0.22
CA ALA A 153 -5.81 -17.02 -1.03
C ALA A 153 -7.20 -16.97 -0.38
N ALA A 154 -7.62 -18.02 0.34
CA ALA A 154 -8.86 -18.03 1.09
C ALA A 154 -8.86 -17.06 2.28
N MET A 155 -7.74 -16.94 3.00
CA MET A 155 -7.57 -15.96 4.08
C MET A 155 -7.55 -14.54 3.53
N ILE A 156 -6.74 -14.30 2.49
CA ILE A 156 -6.65 -12.99 1.81
C ILE A 156 -8.03 -12.56 1.31
N LEU A 157 -8.76 -13.46 0.64
CA LEU A 157 -10.13 -13.22 0.18
C LEU A 157 -11.08 -12.86 1.31
N LYS A 158 -11.02 -13.58 2.44
CA LYS A 158 -11.86 -13.31 3.61
C LYS A 158 -11.60 -11.90 4.16
N ALA A 159 -10.33 -11.56 4.38
CA ALA A 159 -9.96 -10.24 4.89
C ALA A 159 -10.33 -9.14 3.90
N PHE A 160 -10.02 -9.32 2.60
CA PHE A 160 -10.36 -8.38 1.53
C PHE A 160 -11.86 -8.08 1.48
N ARG A 161 -12.73 -9.11 1.53
CA ARG A 161 -14.19 -8.94 1.55
C ARG A 161 -14.66 -8.15 2.78
N ARG A 162 -14.09 -8.43 3.96
CA ARG A 162 -14.43 -7.69 5.19
C ARG A 162 -14.03 -6.22 5.09
N ILE A 163 -12.83 -5.93 4.60
CA ILE A 163 -12.34 -4.55 4.41
C ILE A 163 -13.19 -3.82 3.37
N ARG A 164 -13.35 -4.41 2.17
CA ARG A 164 -14.18 -3.86 1.09
C ARG A 164 -15.61 -3.55 1.52
N LYS A 165 -16.20 -4.36 2.39
CA LYS A 165 -17.57 -4.14 2.88
C LYS A 165 -17.68 -2.92 3.80
N ASN A 166 -16.61 -2.58 4.52
CA ASN A 166 -16.59 -1.56 5.57
C ASN A 166 -15.71 -0.34 5.19
N LEU A 167 -15.45 -0.15 3.90
CA LEU A 167 -14.61 0.92 3.36
C LEU A 167 -15.41 1.71 2.32
N TRP A 168 -15.45 3.04 2.45
CA TRP A 168 -16.23 3.91 1.56
C TRP A 168 -15.78 3.85 0.09
N VAL A 169 -14.48 3.64 -0.13
CA VAL A 169 -13.82 3.39 -1.43
C VAL A 169 -13.64 1.89 -1.71
N GLY A 170 -14.50 1.04 -1.13
CA GLY A 170 -14.38 -0.41 -1.28
C GLY A 170 -14.42 -0.91 -2.72
N ALA A 171 -15.08 -0.20 -3.64
CA ALA A 171 -15.08 -0.52 -5.07
C ALA A 171 -13.70 -0.31 -5.73
N ASP A 172 -12.90 0.61 -5.20
CA ASP A 172 -11.57 0.95 -5.70
C ASP A 172 -10.45 0.19 -4.99
N LEU A 173 -10.78 -0.58 -3.93
CA LEU A 173 -9.82 -1.39 -3.21
C LEU A 173 -9.17 -2.43 -4.14
N ARG A 174 -7.85 -2.52 -4.08
CA ARG A 174 -7.01 -3.54 -4.74
C ARG A 174 -6.28 -4.38 -3.70
N PHE A 175 -5.87 -5.58 -4.06
CA PHE A 175 -4.87 -6.34 -3.29
C PHE A 175 -3.49 -6.13 -3.90
N HIS A 176 -2.49 -5.79 -3.09
CA HIS A 176 -1.12 -5.66 -3.55
C HIS A 176 -0.26 -6.75 -2.88
N PRO A 177 0.33 -7.69 -3.64
CA PRO A 177 1.26 -8.66 -3.08
C PRO A 177 2.60 -7.98 -2.73
N THR A 178 3.07 -8.19 -1.51
CA THR A 178 4.28 -7.53 -0.98
C THR A 178 5.57 -8.33 -1.16
N SER A 179 5.49 -9.53 -1.74
CA SER A 179 6.63 -10.38 -2.10
C SER A 179 6.27 -11.34 -3.22
N ASP A 180 7.27 -11.94 -3.88
CA ASP A 180 7.06 -12.96 -4.91
C ASP A 180 6.25 -14.17 -4.40
N THR A 181 6.41 -14.53 -3.13
CA THR A 181 5.65 -15.62 -2.51
C THR A 181 4.18 -15.26 -2.36
N VAL A 182 3.89 -14.04 -1.90
CA VAL A 182 2.52 -13.54 -1.81
C VAL A 182 1.92 -13.36 -3.22
N ALA A 183 2.72 -12.94 -4.20
CA ALA A 183 2.27 -12.80 -5.59
C ALA A 183 1.87 -14.13 -6.21
N ARG A 184 2.66 -15.20 -6.00
CA ARG A 184 2.29 -16.56 -6.42
C ARG A 184 1.00 -17.05 -5.78
N GLU A 185 0.80 -16.80 -4.49
CA GLU A 185 -0.46 -17.17 -3.83
C GLU A 185 -1.64 -16.32 -4.34
N ALA A 186 -1.39 -15.05 -4.70
CA ALA A 186 -2.40 -14.16 -5.25
C ALA A 186 -2.95 -14.63 -6.61
N GLU A 187 -2.20 -15.44 -7.37
CA GLU A 187 -2.70 -16.07 -8.61
C GLU A 187 -3.91 -17.01 -8.36
N ASN A 188 -4.05 -17.52 -7.13
CA ASN A 188 -5.18 -18.36 -6.72
C ASN A 188 -6.41 -17.54 -6.28
N LEU A 189 -6.33 -16.20 -6.25
CA LEU A 189 -7.45 -15.35 -5.86
C LEU A 189 -8.54 -15.31 -6.94
N PRO A 190 -9.82 -15.26 -6.54
CA PRO A 190 -10.90 -15.08 -7.50
C PRO A 190 -10.85 -13.67 -8.11
N ARG A 191 -11.39 -13.52 -9.32
CA ARG A 191 -11.44 -12.24 -10.07
C ARG A 191 -12.09 -11.08 -9.31
N GLU A 192 -12.90 -11.36 -8.29
CA GLU A 192 -13.48 -10.32 -7.44
C GLU A 192 -12.45 -9.60 -6.55
N VAL A 193 -11.24 -10.13 -6.40
CA VAL A 193 -10.11 -9.47 -5.71
C VAL A 193 -9.20 -8.91 -6.80
N PRO A 194 -9.42 -7.66 -7.25
CA PRO A 194 -8.56 -7.06 -8.24
C PRO A 194 -7.15 -6.87 -7.63
N VAL A 195 -6.15 -7.46 -8.28
CA VAL A 195 -4.75 -7.35 -7.89
C VAL A 195 -4.12 -6.15 -8.59
N ILE A 196 -3.28 -5.41 -7.87
CA ILE A 196 -2.37 -4.43 -8.46
C ILE A 196 -0.94 -4.85 -8.14
N THR A 197 -0.10 -4.92 -9.16
CA THR A 197 1.31 -5.29 -8.99
C THR A 197 2.12 -4.12 -8.45
N THR A 198 3.29 -4.42 -7.90
CA THR A 198 4.27 -3.39 -7.55
C THR A 198 4.59 -2.54 -8.78
N ASP A 199 4.88 -3.13 -9.93
CA ASP A 199 5.18 -2.38 -11.16
C ASP A 199 4.05 -1.42 -11.54
N GLU A 200 2.78 -1.83 -11.45
CA GLU A 200 1.63 -0.97 -11.72
C GLU A 200 1.47 0.17 -10.69
N LEU A 201 1.70 -0.10 -9.40
CA LEU A 201 1.70 0.94 -8.36
C LEU A 201 2.81 1.97 -8.59
N PHE A 202 3.97 1.53 -9.07
CA PHE A 202 5.13 2.38 -9.33
C PHE A 202 5.18 2.94 -10.75
N ALA A 203 4.34 2.49 -11.68
CA ALA A 203 4.34 2.91 -13.08
C ALA A 203 4.07 4.41 -13.26
N GLY A 204 3.30 5.01 -12.34
CA GLY A 204 3.01 6.45 -12.31
C GLY A 204 3.81 7.24 -11.26
N ILE A 205 4.79 6.60 -10.61
CA ILE A 205 5.61 7.24 -9.60
C ILE A 205 6.88 7.76 -10.29
N ASP A 206 7.03 9.08 -10.28
CA ASP A 206 8.27 9.73 -10.67
C ASP A 206 9.21 9.90 -9.48
N TYR A 207 8.72 9.91 -8.23
CA TYR A 207 9.52 10.20 -7.05
C TYR A 207 9.50 9.08 -6.00
N GLN A 208 10.67 8.68 -5.51
CA GLN A 208 10.87 7.63 -4.51
C GLN A 208 11.64 8.19 -3.29
N PRO A 209 11.08 8.18 -2.07
CA PRO A 209 11.71 8.73 -0.89
C PRO A 209 12.50 7.62 -0.19
N LEU A 210 13.83 7.71 -0.17
CA LEU A 210 14.67 6.61 0.31
C LEU A 210 15.27 6.92 1.68
N ASN A 211 15.79 8.14 1.85
CA ASN A 211 16.19 8.70 3.13
C ASN A 211 15.75 10.16 3.19
N LEU A 212 14.67 10.44 3.92
CA LEU A 212 14.11 11.80 4.02
C LEU A 212 15.03 12.69 4.87
N GLY A 213 15.18 13.94 4.45
CA GLY A 213 15.95 14.97 5.13
C GLY A 213 16.10 16.18 4.21
N THR A 214 16.72 17.24 4.71
CA THR A 214 17.00 18.45 3.94
C THR A 214 18.49 18.76 3.95
N SER A 215 19.02 19.26 2.84
CA SER A 215 20.42 19.67 2.75
C SER A 215 20.63 20.81 1.75
N MET A 216 21.71 21.57 1.94
CA MET A 216 22.13 22.62 1.00
C MET A 216 23.40 22.18 0.29
N GLY A 217 23.42 22.26 -1.04
CA GLY A 217 24.59 21.88 -1.83
C GLY A 217 24.53 22.39 -3.26
N GLN A 218 25.62 22.19 -4.00
CA GLN A 218 25.67 22.52 -5.42
C GLN A 218 25.09 21.35 -6.23
N LEU A 219 24.06 21.59 -7.05
CA LEU A 219 23.45 20.54 -7.86
C LEU A 219 24.37 20.16 -9.02
N ARG A 220 24.87 18.92 -9.05
CA ARG A 220 25.77 18.45 -10.11
C ARG A 220 25.40 17.08 -10.64
N PHE A 221 25.61 16.87 -11.94
CA PHE A 221 25.24 15.65 -12.64
C PHE A 221 26.44 14.76 -12.90
N PHE A 222 26.26 13.47 -12.61
CA PHE A 222 27.28 12.44 -12.77
C PHE A 222 26.69 11.22 -13.50
N SER A 223 27.26 10.91 -14.67
CA SER A 223 27.04 9.61 -15.31
C SER A 223 27.83 8.52 -14.59
N GLU A 224 27.55 7.25 -14.91
CA GLU A 224 28.37 6.12 -14.42
C GLU A 224 29.84 6.27 -14.85
N GLN A 225 30.08 6.82 -16.04
CA GLN A 225 31.44 7.03 -16.55
C GLN A 225 32.16 8.15 -15.79
N ASP A 226 31.47 9.23 -15.42
CA ASP A 226 32.04 10.33 -14.63
C ASP A 226 32.58 9.85 -13.28
N LEU A 227 31.84 8.97 -12.60
CA LEU A 227 32.19 8.43 -11.30
C LEU A 227 33.28 7.35 -11.38
N SER A 228 33.16 6.42 -12.33
CA SER A 228 34.09 5.28 -12.46
C SER A 228 35.47 5.69 -12.99
N SER A 229 35.53 6.67 -13.88
CA SER A 229 36.81 7.17 -14.42
C SER A 229 37.46 8.24 -13.56
N GLY A 230 36.74 8.78 -12.56
CA GLY A 230 37.21 9.88 -11.72
C GLY A 230 37.44 11.20 -12.48
N THR A 231 36.88 11.33 -13.69
CA THR A 231 36.98 12.56 -14.52
C THR A 231 36.23 13.72 -13.88
N LYS A 232 35.15 13.44 -13.14
CA LYS A 232 34.48 14.40 -12.26
C LYS A 232 34.64 14.00 -10.81
N TYR A 233 35.13 14.93 -10.01
CA TYR A 233 35.25 14.75 -8.57
C TYR A 233 33.93 15.08 -7.87
N LEU A 234 33.30 14.09 -7.22
CA LEU A 234 32.15 14.30 -6.34
C LEU A 234 32.61 14.86 -4.99
N SER A 235 32.14 16.06 -4.64
CA SER A 235 32.49 16.75 -3.40
C SER A 235 31.42 16.56 -2.33
N PHE A 236 31.82 16.67 -1.06
CA PHE A 236 30.89 16.67 0.07
C PHE A 236 29.87 17.82 0.04
N ARG A 237 30.14 18.86 -0.77
CA ARG A 237 29.25 20.03 -0.99
C ARG A 237 28.23 19.80 -2.09
N ASP A 238 28.31 18.70 -2.82
CA ASP A 238 27.48 18.47 -3.99
C ASP A 238 26.18 17.79 -3.56
N ILE A 239 25.08 18.17 -4.22
CA ILE A 239 23.89 17.33 -4.35
C ILE A 239 24.02 16.62 -5.69
N ALA A 240 24.21 15.30 -5.65
CA ALA A 240 24.53 14.51 -6.83
C ALA A 240 23.26 14.02 -7.53
N VAL A 241 23.09 14.40 -8.80
CA VAL A 241 22.12 13.79 -9.70
C VAL A 241 22.80 12.67 -10.47
N LEU A 242 22.35 11.44 -10.26
CA LEU A 242 22.95 10.22 -10.75
C LEU A 242 22.08 9.59 -11.84
N GLU A 243 22.69 9.20 -12.95
CA GLU A 243 21.99 8.52 -14.05
C GLU A 243 21.52 7.11 -13.64
N THR A 244 22.36 6.36 -12.95
CA THR A 244 22.10 5.00 -12.46
C THR A 244 22.55 4.88 -11.00
N VAL A 245 22.20 3.76 -10.34
CA VAL A 245 22.67 3.47 -8.98
C VAL A 245 24.13 3.02 -9.01
N PRO A 246 25.11 3.79 -8.52
CA PRO A 246 26.49 3.34 -8.50
C PRO A 246 26.72 2.31 -7.39
N ASN A 247 27.74 1.48 -7.55
CA ASN A 247 28.14 0.52 -6.53
C ASN A 247 28.72 1.19 -5.28
N ASP A 248 29.41 2.33 -5.45
CA ASP A 248 29.98 3.12 -4.37
C ASP A 248 29.81 4.62 -4.68
N LEU A 249 29.73 5.42 -3.62
CA LEU A 249 29.56 6.87 -3.73
C LEU A 249 30.29 7.59 -2.59
N SER A 250 31.15 8.52 -2.99
CA SER A 250 31.80 9.46 -2.07
C SER A 250 30.78 10.26 -1.27
N VAL A 251 31.20 10.78 -0.11
CA VAL A 251 30.33 11.62 0.73
C VAL A 251 29.89 12.84 -0.07
N CYS A 252 28.59 13.11 -0.04
CA CYS A 252 27.91 14.24 -0.68
C CYS A 252 26.81 14.78 0.25
N SER A 253 26.27 15.94 -0.08
CA SER A 253 25.22 16.60 0.71
C SER A 253 23.84 15.97 0.47
N GLY A 254 23.60 15.38 -0.70
CA GLY A 254 22.35 14.67 -1.03
C GLY A 254 22.46 13.92 -2.35
N THR A 255 21.52 13.00 -2.61
CA THR A 255 21.47 12.20 -3.85
C THR A 255 20.08 12.15 -4.48
N ILE A 256 20.05 12.33 -5.81
CA ILE A 256 18.88 12.16 -6.67
C ILE A 256 19.25 11.13 -7.74
N THR A 257 18.66 9.93 -7.72
CA THR A 257 18.99 8.88 -8.69
C THR A 257 17.88 8.71 -9.72
N ALA A 258 18.20 8.69 -11.02
CA ALA A 258 17.20 8.55 -12.07
C ALA A 258 16.54 7.16 -12.11
N GLU A 259 17.22 6.16 -11.55
CA GLU A 259 16.76 4.79 -11.37
C GLU A 259 16.22 4.57 -9.94
N PHE A 260 15.13 3.80 -9.82
CA PHE A 260 14.57 3.44 -8.52
C PHE A 260 15.39 2.36 -7.83
N GLN A 261 15.48 2.49 -6.51
CA GLN A 261 16.29 1.64 -5.65
C GLN A 261 15.38 0.79 -4.76
N THR A 262 15.82 -0.41 -4.38
CA THR A 262 15.18 -1.10 -3.26
C THR A 262 15.52 -0.38 -1.94
N PRO A 263 14.67 -0.44 -0.90
CA PRO A 263 14.99 0.20 0.39
C PRO A 263 16.30 -0.30 1.03
N LEU A 264 16.76 -1.50 0.68
CA LEU A 264 18.01 -2.10 1.17
C LEU A 264 19.19 -1.96 0.18
N ALA A 265 19.04 -1.17 -0.89
CA ALA A 265 20.12 -0.91 -1.82
C ALA A 265 21.33 -0.28 -1.11
N HIS A 266 22.54 -0.63 -1.54
CA HIS A 266 23.79 -0.23 -0.90
C HIS A 266 23.90 1.28 -0.68
N ILE A 267 23.53 2.08 -1.69
CA ILE A 267 23.50 3.55 -1.60
C ILE A 267 22.49 4.05 -0.57
N ASN A 268 21.29 3.46 -0.49
CA ASN A 268 20.31 3.88 0.49
C ASN A 268 20.75 3.55 1.93
N VAL A 269 21.33 2.37 2.15
CA VAL A 269 21.88 2.00 3.46
C VAL A 269 23.01 2.96 3.85
N LEU A 270 23.89 3.32 2.92
CA LEU A 270 24.95 4.32 3.15
C LEU A 270 24.36 5.70 3.49
N ALA A 271 23.34 6.15 2.75
CA ALA A 271 22.67 7.41 2.97
C ALA A 271 22.02 7.48 4.36
N GLN A 272 21.32 6.42 4.77
CA GLN A 272 20.73 6.30 6.11
C GLN A 272 21.79 6.36 7.21
N ASN A 273 22.89 5.61 7.06
CA ASN A 273 23.98 5.60 8.04
C ASN A 273 24.67 6.97 8.18
N ARG A 274 24.68 7.78 7.11
CA ARG A 274 25.30 9.12 7.08
C ARG A 274 24.31 10.24 7.41
N GLY A 275 23.00 9.96 7.42
CA GLY A 275 21.95 10.98 7.51
C GLY A 275 21.86 11.87 6.25
N THR A 276 22.33 11.36 5.10
CA THR A 276 22.33 12.10 3.82
C THR A 276 20.96 11.95 3.15
N PRO A 277 20.25 13.04 2.79
CA PRO A 277 19.01 12.94 2.02
C PRO A 277 19.20 12.15 0.71
N ASN A 278 18.33 11.18 0.45
CA ASN A 278 18.40 10.30 -0.71
C ASN A 278 17.01 10.08 -1.32
N MET A 279 16.93 10.22 -2.64
CA MET A 279 15.71 9.94 -3.39
C MET A 279 15.99 9.33 -4.76
N GLY A 280 15.03 8.56 -5.25
CA GLY A 280 14.88 8.24 -6.67
C GLY A 280 13.97 9.28 -7.33
N LEU A 281 14.31 9.77 -8.51
CA LEU A 281 13.44 10.62 -9.32
C LEU A 281 13.54 10.20 -10.79
N ARG A 282 12.51 9.58 -11.35
CA ARG A 282 12.49 9.07 -12.73
C ARG A 282 12.81 10.20 -13.71
N GLY A 283 13.76 9.94 -14.59
CA GLY A 283 14.21 10.94 -15.57
C GLY A 283 14.93 12.13 -14.95
N ALA A 284 15.34 12.08 -13.67
CA ALA A 284 16.06 13.17 -13.00
C ALA A 284 17.27 13.65 -13.79
N PHE A 285 18.00 12.71 -14.40
CA PHE A 285 19.20 13.04 -15.15
C PHE A 285 18.89 14.01 -16.28
N ASP A 286 17.78 13.86 -17.00
CA ASP A 286 17.42 14.74 -18.12
C ASP A 286 16.31 15.74 -17.78
N HIS A 287 15.96 15.87 -16.49
CA HIS A 287 14.86 16.72 -16.05
C HIS A 287 15.17 18.20 -16.31
N PRO A 288 14.37 18.93 -17.12
CA PRO A 288 14.70 20.30 -17.55
C PRO A 288 14.91 21.28 -16.38
N GLU A 289 14.12 21.15 -15.32
CA GLU A 289 14.23 22.03 -14.15
C GLU A 289 15.51 21.75 -13.35
N LEU A 290 15.93 20.48 -13.23
CA LEU A 290 17.19 20.15 -12.55
C LEU A 290 18.38 20.58 -13.39
N ARG A 291 18.33 20.37 -14.71
CA ARG A 291 19.36 20.85 -15.65
C ARG A 291 19.50 22.38 -15.61
N ALA A 292 18.39 23.12 -15.47
CA ALA A 292 18.44 24.57 -15.31
C ALA A 292 19.09 25.04 -13.99
N LEU A 293 19.24 24.13 -13.02
CA LEU A 293 19.87 24.35 -11.72
C LEU A 293 21.29 23.78 -11.64
N GLU A 294 21.83 23.19 -12.71
CA GLU A 294 23.19 22.67 -12.73
C GLU A 294 24.20 23.76 -12.32
N ASP A 295 25.14 23.36 -11.45
CA ASP A 295 26.16 24.20 -10.83
C ASP A 295 25.61 25.33 -9.92
N LYS A 296 24.32 25.34 -9.58
CA LYS A 296 23.75 26.28 -8.61
C LYS A 296 23.63 25.66 -7.23
N TRP A 297 23.65 26.53 -6.22
CA TRP A 297 23.30 26.15 -4.86
C TRP A 297 21.80 25.96 -4.74
N VAL A 298 21.38 24.80 -4.22
CA VAL A 298 19.99 24.42 -4.03
C VAL A 298 19.79 23.80 -2.65
N GLU A 299 18.57 23.94 -2.13
CA GLU A 299 18.09 23.14 -1.02
C GLU A 299 17.37 21.91 -1.59
N LEU A 300 17.80 20.72 -1.17
CA LEU A 300 17.14 19.44 -1.46
C LEU A 300 16.18 19.09 -0.34
#